data_AF-A0A9D1HX96-F1
#
_entry.id   AF-A0A9D1HX96-F1
#
_cell.length_a   1.000
_cell.length_b   1.000
_cell.length_c   1.000
_cell.angle_alpha   90.00
_cell.angle_beta   90.00
_cell.angle_gamma   90.00
#
_symmetry.space_group_name_H-M   'P 1'
#
loop_
_entity.id
_entity.type
_entity.pdbx_description
1 polymer ?
#
loop_
_entity_poly.entity_id
_entity_poly.type
_entity_poly.pdbx_seq_one_letter_code
_entity_poly.pdbx_strand_id
1 'polypeptide(L)'
;MRFHTDRTTTIGSICDVFDGPHATPKKTAEGPIYLGINAITEEGHIDSSQYAHLSEVDYTKWTRRIEPRPGDLVFSYEAALGRYAIIPEGFRGALGRRLALLRPKNEKTNIQWLLYYFLSPTWKAFTERETVKGSTVNRLSVEEFPNYPVPLLSKESQDDIVSILAPIDKAISTNSQINDNLPMAA
;
A
#
# COMPACT_ATOMS: atom_id res chain seq x y z
N MET A 1 -17.54 -6.75 3.95
CA MET A 1 -17.90 -5.80 5.02
C MET A 1 -18.55 -4.58 4.40
N ARG A 2 -19.79 -4.23 4.78
CA ARG A 2 -20.44 -2.97 4.36
C ARG A 2 -20.33 -1.97 5.51
N PHE A 3 -19.61 -0.88 5.31
CA PHE A 3 -19.49 0.20 6.29
C PHE A 3 -20.80 1.00 6.28
N HIS A 4 -21.62 0.87 7.32
CA HIS A 4 -22.89 1.59 7.49
C HIS A 4 -22.66 2.87 8.30
N THR A 5 -21.84 3.77 7.78
CA THR A 5 -21.66 5.10 8.39
C THR A 5 -22.02 6.17 7.38
N ASP A 6 -23.03 6.98 7.68
CA ASP A 6 -23.45 8.11 6.83
C ASP A 6 -22.47 9.28 6.84
N ARG A 7 -21.37 9.17 7.62
CA ARG A 7 -20.33 10.20 7.72
C ARG A 7 -19.06 9.73 7.02
N THR A 8 -18.61 10.53 6.07
CA THR A 8 -17.34 10.36 5.36
C THR A 8 -16.42 11.55 5.66
N THR A 9 -15.13 11.32 5.48
CA THR A 9 -14.10 12.35 5.38
C THR A 9 -13.25 12.11 4.13
N THR A 10 -12.26 12.95 3.83
CA THR A 10 -11.37 12.74 2.68
C THR A 10 -10.03 12.13 3.10
N ILE A 11 -9.36 11.40 2.20
CA ILE A 11 -8.01 10.87 2.46
C ILE A 11 -7.05 11.98 2.90
N GLY A 12 -7.05 13.11 2.20
CA GLY A 12 -6.19 14.26 2.48
C GLY A 12 -6.43 14.90 3.85
N SER A 13 -7.58 14.66 4.48
CA SER A 13 -7.85 15.12 5.85
C SER A 13 -7.16 14.26 6.91
N ILE A 14 -6.91 12.98 6.62
CA ILE A 14 -6.37 12.00 7.58
C ILE A 14 -4.94 11.56 7.27
N CYS A 15 -4.51 11.67 6.01
CA CYS A 15 -3.19 11.27 5.53
C CYS A 15 -2.59 12.37 4.64
N ASP A 16 -1.26 12.47 4.68
CA ASP A 16 -0.49 13.10 3.62
C ASP A 16 -0.27 12.10 2.48
N VAL A 17 -0.35 12.57 1.23
CA VAL A 17 -0.16 11.76 0.03
C VAL A 17 1.13 12.17 -0.65
N PHE A 18 2.00 11.21 -0.92
CA PHE A 18 3.27 11.45 -1.59
C PHE A 18 3.35 10.62 -2.87
N ASP A 19 3.63 11.31 -3.98
CA ASP A 19 3.91 10.66 -5.25
C ASP A 19 5.36 10.16 -5.29
N GLY A 20 5.53 8.91 -5.72
CA GLY A 20 6.83 8.29 -5.86
C GLY A 20 7.62 8.83 -7.07
N PRO A 21 8.87 8.41 -7.23
CA PRO A 21 9.70 8.83 -8.37
C PRO A 21 9.14 8.34 -9.71
N HIS A 22 9.13 9.22 -10.72
CA HIS A 22 8.66 8.87 -12.08
C HIS A 22 9.74 8.25 -12.97
N ALA A 23 10.90 7.92 -12.39
CA ALA A 23 12.07 7.38 -13.09
C ALA A 23 12.46 6.00 -12.57
N THR A 24 13.02 5.17 -13.47
CA THR A 24 13.56 3.85 -13.11
C THR A 24 15.09 3.96 -12.97
N PRO A 25 15.67 3.63 -11.81
CA PRO A 25 17.12 3.60 -11.61
C PRO A 25 17.72 2.34 -12.25
N LYS A 26 19.05 2.29 -12.34
CA LYS A 26 19.74 1.06 -12.70
C LYS A 26 19.65 0.09 -11.51
N LYS A 27 19.04 -1.08 -11.72
CA LYS A 27 18.97 -2.11 -10.69
C LYS A 27 20.34 -2.71 -10.43
N THR A 28 20.57 -3.09 -9.18
CA THR A 28 21.79 -3.72 -8.68
C THR A 28 21.42 -5.05 -8.01
N ALA A 29 22.42 -5.89 -7.74
CA ALA A 29 22.21 -7.19 -7.09
C ALA A 29 21.94 -7.07 -5.58
N GLU A 30 22.48 -6.02 -4.95
CA GLU A 30 22.43 -5.79 -3.50
C GLU A 30 22.36 -4.29 -3.20
N GLY A 31 21.96 -3.94 -1.98
CA GLY A 31 21.84 -2.56 -1.52
C GLY A 31 20.42 -2.21 -1.05
N PRO A 32 20.09 -0.91 -0.90
CA PRO A 32 18.75 -0.45 -0.57
C PRO A 32 17.67 -1.03 -1.50
N ILE A 33 16.48 -1.28 -0.95
CA ILE A 33 15.35 -1.87 -1.69
C ILE A 33 14.82 -0.86 -2.73
N TYR A 34 14.53 -1.37 -3.93
CA TYR A 34 13.65 -0.73 -4.90
C TYR A 34 12.31 -1.45 -4.87
N LEU A 35 11.30 -0.82 -4.27
CA LEU A 35 9.98 -1.41 -4.13
C LEU A 35 9.19 -1.25 -5.43
N GLY A 36 9.08 -2.33 -6.22
CA GLY A 36 8.24 -2.35 -7.42
C GLY A 36 6.81 -2.79 -7.12
N ILE A 37 5.88 -2.51 -8.04
CA ILE A 37 4.48 -2.96 -7.95
C ILE A 37 4.37 -4.47 -7.70
N ASN A 38 5.24 -5.28 -8.32
CA ASN A 38 5.22 -6.75 -8.20
C ASN A 38 5.49 -7.25 -6.78
N ALA A 39 6.13 -6.44 -5.93
CA ALA A 39 6.36 -6.77 -4.53
C ALA A 39 5.15 -6.46 -3.64
N ILE A 40 4.08 -5.85 -4.18
CA ILE A 40 2.85 -5.58 -3.43
C ILE A 40 1.81 -6.61 -3.88
N THR A 41 1.40 -7.49 -2.97
CA THR A 41 0.46 -8.57 -3.27
C THR A 41 -0.99 -8.06 -3.35
N GLU A 42 -1.92 -8.89 -3.83
CA GLU A 42 -3.34 -8.51 -3.85
C GLU A 42 -3.94 -8.47 -2.44
N GLU A 43 -3.36 -9.24 -1.52
CA GLU A 43 -3.85 -9.49 -0.16
C GLU A 43 -3.44 -8.40 0.84
N GLY A 44 -2.64 -7.41 0.44
CA GLY A 44 -2.23 -6.32 1.33
C GLY A 44 -0.80 -6.39 1.85
N HIS A 45 0.03 -7.29 1.34
CA HIS A 45 1.34 -7.60 1.90
C HIS A 45 2.49 -7.19 0.96
N ILE A 46 3.67 -7.03 1.54
CA ILE A 46 4.90 -6.87 0.76
C ILE A 46 5.62 -8.22 0.66
N ASP A 47 5.78 -8.73 -0.56
CA ASP A 47 6.58 -9.91 -0.85
C ASP A 47 8.05 -9.51 -1.05
N SER A 48 8.86 -9.74 -0.02
CA SER A 48 10.29 -9.44 -0.04
C SER A 48 11.09 -10.25 -1.07
N SER A 49 10.57 -11.38 -1.55
CA SER A 49 11.23 -12.16 -2.61
C SER A 49 11.24 -11.42 -3.97
N GLN A 50 10.34 -10.45 -4.13
CA GLN A 50 10.21 -9.63 -5.34
C GLN A 50 11.02 -8.32 -5.26
N TYR A 51 11.80 -8.13 -4.18
CA TYR A 51 12.64 -6.94 -4.06
C TYR A 51 13.69 -6.89 -5.17
N ALA A 52 13.83 -5.70 -5.74
CA ALA A 52 15.01 -5.31 -6.48
C ALA A 52 15.87 -4.40 -5.60
N HIS A 53 17.10 -4.11 -6.03
CA HIS A 53 18.03 -3.28 -5.25
C HIS A 53 18.59 -2.11 -6.05
N LEU A 54 19.02 -1.08 -5.33
CA LEU A 54 19.64 0.15 -5.83
C LEU A 54 21.07 0.29 -5.31
N SER A 55 21.88 1.08 -6.02
CA SER A 55 23.09 1.62 -5.42
C SER A 55 22.75 2.64 -4.32
N GLU A 56 23.65 2.84 -3.36
CA GLU A 56 23.50 3.89 -2.33
C GLU A 56 23.35 5.30 -2.93
N VAL A 57 24.01 5.55 -4.05
CA VAL A 57 23.92 6.81 -4.80
C VAL A 57 22.51 7.01 -5.36
N ASP A 58 21.95 5.98 -6.00
CA ASP A 58 20.59 6.04 -6.53
C ASP A 58 19.56 6.10 -5.41
N TYR A 59 19.74 5.35 -4.32
CA TYR A 59 18.85 5.43 -3.18
C TYR A 59 18.77 6.85 -2.61
N THR A 60 19.91 7.49 -2.33
CA THR A 60 19.96 8.88 -1.85
C THR A 60 19.22 9.84 -2.80
N LYS A 61 19.37 9.63 -4.11
CA LYS A 61 18.70 10.45 -5.12
C LYS A 61 17.19 10.18 -5.20
N TRP A 62 16.76 8.92 -5.08
CA TRP A 62 15.35 8.51 -5.20
C TRP A 62 14.54 8.84 -3.94
N THR A 63 15.16 8.81 -2.76
CA THR A 63 14.48 9.14 -1.50
C THR A 63 14.49 10.62 -1.15
N ARG A 64 15.15 11.47 -1.97
CA ARG A 64 15.30 12.91 -1.71
C ARG A 64 13.98 13.65 -1.43
N ARG A 65 12.89 13.25 -2.08
CA ARG A 65 11.56 13.86 -1.88
C ARG A 65 10.78 13.13 -0.79
N ILE A 66 10.82 11.82 -0.81
CA ILE A 66 10.11 10.98 0.14
C ILE A 66 10.89 9.68 0.33
N GLU A 67 11.20 9.40 1.60
CA GLU A 67 11.68 8.11 2.04
C GLU A 67 10.50 7.37 2.71
N PRO A 68 10.15 6.15 2.22
CA PRO A 68 9.19 5.28 2.88
C PRO A 68 9.64 4.95 4.30
N ARG A 69 8.70 4.96 5.24
CA ARG A 69 8.95 4.65 6.66
C ARG A 69 7.98 3.56 7.13
N PRO A 70 8.36 2.79 8.16
CA PRO A 70 7.44 1.87 8.80
C PRO A 70 6.11 2.54 9.14
N GLY A 71 5.01 1.89 8.79
CA GLY A 71 3.66 2.42 8.99
C GLY A 71 3.13 3.34 7.88
N ASP A 72 3.91 3.62 6.83
CA ASP A 72 3.35 4.20 5.60
C ASP A 72 2.54 3.14 4.84
N LEU A 73 1.43 3.53 4.22
CA LEU A 73 0.67 2.68 3.30
C LEU A 73 1.06 3.00 1.87
N VAL A 74 1.73 2.07 1.20
CA VAL A 74 2.11 2.17 -0.21
C VAL A 74 1.00 1.64 -1.11
N PHE A 75 0.79 2.27 -2.26
CA PHE A 75 -0.21 1.82 -3.23
C PHE A 75 0.19 2.08 -4.68
N SER A 76 -0.34 1.27 -5.58
CA SER A 76 -0.18 1.45 -7.02
C SER A 76 -1.30 2.32 -7.60
N TYR A 77 -0.92 3.31 -8.41
CA TYR A 77 -1.88 4.23 -9.05
C TYR A 77 -1.89 4.11 -10.58
N GLU A 78 -1.05 3.27 -11.18
CA GLU A 78 -1.02 3.00 -12.63
C GLU A 78 -0.58 1.54 -12.89
N ALA A 79 -0.95 0.98 -14.04
CA ALA A 79 -0.64 -0.37 -14.52
C ALA A 79 -1.41 -1.49 -13.80
N ALA A 80 -1.02 -1.84 -12.58
CA ALA A 80 -1.77 -2.82 -11.78
C ALA A 80 -2.42 -2.09 -10.61
N LEU A 81 -3.64 -1.58 -10.81
CA LEU A 81 -4.38 -0.84 -9.78
C LEU A 81 -4.83 -1.76 -8.66
N GLY A 82 -5.09 -1.16 -7.49
CA GLY A 82 -5.64 -1.87 -6.35
C GLY A 82 -4.61 -2.73 -5.60
N ARG A 83 -3.32 -2.39 -5.69
CA ARG A 83 -2.29 -2.94 -4.80
C ARG A 83 -2.06 -1.97 -3.66
N TYR A 84 -2.09 -2.50 -2.45
CA TYR A 84 -1.91 -1.75 -1.21
C TYR A 84 -1.06 -2.59 -0.27
N ALA A 85 -0.17 -1.98 0.50
CA ALA A 85 0.49 -2.65 1.62
C ALA A 85 1.02 -1.62 2.62
N ILE A 86 1.36 -2.08 3.82
CA ILE A 86 2.05 -1.25 4.81
C ILE A 86 3.54 -1.53 4.73
N ILE A 87 4.34 -0.46 4.73
CA ILE A 87 5.80 -0.55 4.81
C ILE A 87 6.18 -1.15 6.18
N PRO A 88 6.91 -2.28 6.21
CA PRO A 88 7.24 -2.97 7.45
C PRO A 88 8.40 -2.30 8.19
N GLU A 89 8.56 -2.68 9.46
CA GLU A 89 9.75 -2.35 10.25
C GLU A 89 11.04 -2.83 9.56
N GLY A 90 12.10 -2.04 9.69
CA GLY A 90 13.39 -2.33 9.06
C GLY A 90 13.44 -2.15 7.54
N PHE A 91 12.35 -1.71 6.90
CA PHE A 91 12.37 -1.38 5.48
C PHE A 91 13.32 -0.20 5.21
N ARG A 92 14.32 -0.44 4.34
CA ARG A 92 15.21 0.61 3.84
C ARG A 92 15.23 0.56 2.32
N GLY A 93 14.55 1.50 1.69
CA GLY A 93 14.43 1.53 0.24
C GLY A 93 13.71 2.74 -0.30
N ALA A 94 13.51 2.76 -1.60
CA ALA A 94 12.75 3.78 -2.31
C ALA A 94 11.52 3.17 -3.00
N LEU A 95 10.50 4.01 -3.18
CA LEU A 95 9.37 3.65 -4.04
C LEU A 95 9.83 3.53 -5.48
N GLY A 96 9.35 2.49 -6.16
CA GLY A 96 9.42 2.38 -7.60
C GLY A 96 8.40 3.28 -8.29
N ARG A 97 8.52 3.35 -9.62
CA ARG A 97 7.57 4.06 -10.45
C ARG A 97 6.14 3.58 -10.21
N ARG A 98 5.18 4.49 -10.35
CA ARG A 98 3.73 4.23 -10.29
C ARG A 98 3.24 3.80 -8.91
N LEU A 99 4.07 3.99 -7.90
CA LEU A 99 3.71 3.84 -6.50
C LEU A 99 3.62 5.22 -5.86
N ALA A 100 2.64 5.38 -5.00
CA ALA A 100 2.51 6.50 -4.09
C ALA A 100 2.43 5.93 -2.67
N LEU A 101 2.61 6.78 -1.65
CA LEU A 101 2.39 6.40 -0.27
C LEU A 101 1.47 7.38 0.45
N LEU A 102 0.74 6.84 1.42
CA LEU A 102 -0.03 7.57 2.41
C LEU A 102 0.70 7.52 3.76
N ARG A 103 0.81 8.67 4.41
CA ARG A 103 1.30 8.77 5.79
C ARG A 103 0.21 9.34 6.68
N PRO A 104 -0.24 8.63 7.73
CA PRO A 104 -1.16 9.19 8.72
C PRO A 104 -0.65 10.52 9.28
N LYS A 105 -1.52 11.53 9.33
CA LYS A 105 -1.18 12.86 9.86
C LYS A 105 -1.00 12.87 11.38
N ASN A 106 -1.66 11.94 12.06
CA ASN A 106 -1.64 11.79 13.50
C ASN A 106 -2.19 10.41 13.90
N GLU A 107 -2.12 10.12 15.20
CA GLU A 107 -2.51 8.84 15.79
C GLU A 107 -4.02 8.54 15.73
N LYS A 108 -4.87 9.48 15.29
CA LYS A 108 -6.31 9.22 15.13
C LYS A 108 -6.63 8.30 13.95
N THR A 109 -5.67 8.05 13.07
CA THR A 109 -5.80 7.13 11.94
C THR A 109 -4.98 5.87 12.21
N ASN A 110 -5.68 4.75 12.38
CA ASN A 110 -5.06 3.44 12.35
C ASN A 110 -4.83 3.04 10.88
N ILE A 111 -3.57 2.95 10.47
CA ILE A 111 -3.21 2.64 9.09
C ILE A 111 -3.59 1.21 8.68
N GLN A 112 -3.61 0.25 9.62
CA GLN A 112 -4.05 -1.13 9.36
C GLN A 112 -5.54 -1.18 9.04
N TRP A 113 -6.35 -0.37 9.73
CA TRP A 113 -7.76 -0.22 9.39
C TRP A 113 -7.93 0.33 7.97
N LEU A 114 -7.15 1.35 7.61
CA LEU A 114 -7.23 1.96 6.28
C LEU A 114 -6.83 0.96 5.18
N LEU A 115 -5.81 0.13 5.43
CA LEU A 115 -5.45 -0.98 4.56
C LEU A 115 -6.63 -1.94 4.36
N TYR A 116 -7.28 -2.40 5.43
CA TYR A 116 -8.45 -3.28 5.32
C TYR A 116 -9.63 -2.62 4.60
N TYR A 117 -9.83 -1.31 4.78
CA TYR A 117 -10.81 -0.57 4.00
C TYR A 117 -10.47 -0.57 2.51
N PHE A 118 -9.20 -0.35 2.14
CA PHE A 118 -8.75 -0.36 0.76
C PHE A 118 -8.81 -1.74 0.08
N LEU A 119 -8.65 -2.81 0.85
CA LEU A 119 -8.84 -4.17 0.37
C LEU A 119 -10.33 -4.57 0.29
N SER A 120 -11.24 -3.74 0.78
CA SER A 120 -12.66 -4.05 0.78
C SER A 120 -13.30 -3.95 -0.61
N PRO A 121 -14.36 -4.75 -0.89
CA PRO A 121 -15.13 -4.62 -2.13
C PRO A 121 -15.69 -3.20 -2.36
N THR A 122 -15.98 -2.47 -1.29
CA THR A 122 -16.50 -1.09 -1.37
C THR A 122 -15.46 -0.15 -1.97
N TRP A 123 -14.22 -0.19 -1.50
CA TRP A 123 -13.14 0.64 -2.04
C TRP A 123 -12.74 0.21 -3.45
N LYS A 124 -12.68 -1.10 -3.70
CA LYS A 124 -12.42 -1.65 -5.04
C LYS A 124 -13.43 -1.13 -6.06
N ALA A 125 -14.74 -1.25 -5.77
CA ALA A 125 -15.78 -0.73 -6.65
C ALA A 125 -15.72 0.80 -6.82
N PHE A 126 -15.34 1.54 -5.78
CA PHE A 126 -15.13 2.97 -5.87
C PHE A 126 -13.99 3.31 -6.84
N THR A 127 -12.79 2.75 -6.62
CA THR A 127 -11.60 3.01 -7.45
C THR A 127 -11.78 2.55 -8.91
N GLU A 128 -12.53 1.48 -9.17
CA GLU A 128 -12.86 1.03 -10.52
C GLU A 128 -13.67 2.06 -11.33
N ARG A 129 -14.53 2.85 -10.65
CA ARG A 129 -15.29 3.95 -11.28
C ARG A 129 -14.43 5.18 -11.49
N GLU A 130 -13.56 5.52 -10.55
CA GLU A 130 -12.66 6.69 -10.64
C GLU A 130 -11.47 6.45 -11.58
N THR A 131 -11.27 5.19 -12.01
CA THR A 131 -10.19 4.83 -12.93
C THR A 131 -10.38 5.50 -14.29
N VAL A 132 -9.36 6.25 -14.72
CA VAL A 132 -9.31 6.85 -16.05
C VAL A 132 -8.91 5.77 -17.07
N LYS A 133 -9.81 5.45 -18.00
CA LYS A 133 -9.67 4.35 -18.99
C LYS A 133 -9.22 4.81 -20.40
N GLY A 134 -8.63 6.00 -20.52
CA GLY A 134 -8.42 6.70 -21.82
C GLY A 134 -6.98 6.81 -22.34
N SER A 135 -5.96 6.36 -21.59
CA SER A 135 -4.58 6.23 -22.06
C SER A 135 -4.19 4.76 -22.08
N THR A 136 -3.13 4.37 -22.79
CA THR A 136 -2.61 2.99 -22.97
C THR A 136 -2.54 2.12 -21.71
N VAL A 137 -2.68 2.71 -20.52
CA VAL A 137 -2.69 2.06 -19.21
C VAL A 137 -3.76 2.71 -18.31
N ASN A 138 -4.51 1.89 -17.56
CA ASN A 138 -5.44 2.34 -16.51
C ASN A 138 -4.69 3.08 -15.38
N ARG A 139 -5.28 4.18 -14.88
CA ARG A 139 -4.69 4.98 -13.79
C ARG A 139 -5.73 5.58 -12.84
N LEU A 140 -5.32 5.74 -11.58
CA LEU A 140 -5.93 6.66 -10.61
C LEU A 140 -5.09 7.95 -10.58
N SER A 141 -5.74 9.10 -10.43
CA SER A 141 -5.02 10.37 -10.31
C SER A 141 -4.49 10.51 -8.89
N VAL A 142 -3.16 10.56 -8.72
CA VAL A 142 -2.53 10.82 -7.41
C VAL A 142 -2.89 12.21 -6.90
N GLU A 143 -3.13 13.17 -7.80
CA GLU A 143 -3.55 14.53 -7.46
C GLU A 143 -4.98 14.58 -6.89
N GLU A 144 -5.88 13.70 -7.37
CA GLU A 144 -7.25 13.60 -6.86
C GLU A 144 -7.40 12.65 -5.68
N PHE A 145 -6.44 11.74 -5.47
CA PHE A 145 -6.48 10.75 -4.40
C PHE A 145 -6.73 11.36 -2.99
N PRO A 146 -6.15 12.52 -2.62
CA PRO A 146 -6.49 13.21 -1.37
C PRO A 146 -7.98 13.58 -1.22
N ASN A 147 -8.72 13.74 -2.32
CA ASN A 147 -10.13 14.13 -2.31
C ASN A 147 -11.08 12.92 -2.18
N TYR A 148 -10.57 11.69 -2.31
CA TYR A 148 -11.41 10.50 -2.27
C TYR A 148 -12.03 10.29 -0.87
N PRO A 149 -13.33 9.92 -0.80
CA PRO A 149 -14.04 9.75 0.45
C PRO A 149 -13.66 8.44 1.14
N VAL A 150 -13.52 8.49 2.45
CA VAL A 150 -13.33 7.33 3.34
C VAL A 150 -14.27 7.43 4.54
N PRO A 151 -14.68 6.31 5.16
CA PRO A 151 -15.54 6.34 6.35
C PRO A 151 -14.89 7.13 7.49
N LEU A 152 -15.65 8.00 8.13
CA LEU A 152 -15.19 8.72 9.33
C LEU A 152 -15.49 7.88 10.57
N LEU A 153 -14.49 7.16 11.06
CA LEU A 153 -14.59 6.34 12.27
C LEU A 153 -13.73 6.92 13.40
N SER A 154 -14.15 6.76 14.65
CA SER A 154 -13.28 7.03 15.80
C SER A 154 -12.09 6.06 15.77
N LYS A 155 -10.96 6.48 16.37
CA LYS A 155 -9.77 5.62 16.48
C LYS A 155 -10.10 4.29 17.17
N GLU A 156 -10.91 4.32 18.22
CA GLU A 156 -11.41 3.14 18.93
C GLU A 156 -12.14 2.17 17.99
N SER A 157 -13.10 2.64 17.19
CA SER A 157 -13.78 1.77 16.23
C SER A 157 -12.86 1.23 15.13
N GLN A 158 -11.86 2.01 14.71
CA GLN A 158 -10.84 1.52 13.77
C GLN A 158 -10.02 0.39 14.41
N ASP A 159 -9.65 0.54 15.68
CA ASP A 159 -8.89 -0.44 16.44
C ASP A 159 -9.68 -1.72 16.71
N ASP A 160 -10.96 -1.61 17.06
CA ASP A 160 -11.85 -2.75 17.24
C ASP A 160 -11.93 -3.61 15.98
N ILE A 161 -12.08 -2.96 14.81
CA ILE A 161 -12.09 -3.65 13.51
C ILE A 161 -10.76 -4.38 13.29
N VAL A 162 -9.63 -3.70 13.53
CA VAL A 162 -8.31 -4.30 13.36
C VAL A 162 -8.09 -5.46 14.33
N SER A 163 -8.56 -5.37 15.57
CA SER A 163 -8.42 -6.42 16.59
C SER A 163 -9.08 -7.74 16.17
N ILE A 164 -10.13 -7.67 15.34
CA ILE A 164 -10.84 -8.83 14.81
C ILE A 164 -10.14 -9.35 13.54
N LEU A 165 -9.75 -8.46 12.63
CA LEU A 165 -9.23 -8.84 11.31
C LEU A 165 -7.76 -9.26 11.32
N ALA A 166 -6.92 -8.58 12.09
CA ALA A 166 -5.47 -8.83 12.10
C ALA A 166 -5.08 -10.25 12.54
N PRO A 167 -5.71 -10.88 13.56
CA PRO A 167 -5.43 -12.27 13.89
C PRO A 167 -5.77 -13.25 12.77
N ILE A 168 -6.85 -12.98 12.02
CA ILE A 168 -7.29 -13.83 10.90
C ILE A 168 -6.30 -13.74 9.76
N ASP A 169 -5.90 -12.51 9.39
CA ASP A 169 -4.91 -12.25 8.35
C ASP A 169 -3.55 -12.92 8.67
N LYS A 170 -3.12 -12.81 9.94
CA LYS A 170 -1.92 -13.51 10.43
C LYS A 170 -2.02 -15.03 10.30
N ALA A 171 -3.17 -15.62 10.63
CA ALA A 171 -3.40 -17.05 10.51
C ALA A 171 -3.38 -17.51 9.04
N ILE A 172 -3.98 -16.73 8.13
CA ILE A 172 -3.95 -16.99 6.69
C ILE A 172 -2.50 -16.95 6.17
N SER A 173 -1.75 -15.90 6.50
CA SER A 173 -0.35 -15.75 6.10
C SER A 173 0.51 -16.92 6.58
N THR A 174 0.34 -17.34 7.84
CA THR A 174 1.06 -18.48 8.42
C THR A 174 0.73 -19.79 7.68
N ASN A 175 -0.55 -20.01 7.37
CA ASN A 175 -0.97 -21.21 6.64
C ASN A 175 -0.45 -21.24 5.21
N SER A 176 -0.45 -20.10 4.50
CA SER A 176 0.12 -20.00 3.16
C SER A 176 1.61 -20.33 3.17
N GLN A 177 2.37 -19.76 4.12
CA GLN A 177 3.79 -20.08 4.28
C GLN A 177 4.05 -21.56 4.57
N ILE A 178 3.21 -22.19 5.39
CA ILE A 178 3.32 -23.64 5.65
C ILE A 178 3.09 -24.41 4.35
N ASN A 179 2.03 -24.09 3.61
CA ASN A 179 1.70 -24.75 2.35
C ASN A 179 2.81 -24.60 1.30
N ASP A 180 3.42 -23.42 1.19
CA ASP A 180 4.51 -23.16 0.26
C ASP A 180 5.80 -23.94 0.62
N ASN A 181 5.95 -24.30 1.90
CA ASN A 181 7.09 -25.07 2.40
C ASN A 181 6.82 -26.58 2.50
N LEU A 182 5.62 -27.05 2.13
CA LEU A 182 5.35 -28.48 2.06
C LEU A 182 6.11 -29.07 0.86
N PRO A 183 6.97 -30.09 1.04
CA PRO A 183 7.54 -30.79 -0.08
C PRO A 183 6.39 -31.42 -0.87
N MET A 184 6.32 -31.14 -2.18
CA MET A 184 5.37 -31.83 -3.04
C MET A 184 5.62 -33.33 -2.89
N ALA A 185 4.67 -34.05 -2.29
CA ALA A 185 4.68 -35.50 -2.33
C ALA A 185 4.55 -35.91 -3.81
N ALA A 186 5.62 -36.46 -4.35
CA ALA A 186 5.69 -37.03 -5.70
C ALA A 186 4.82 -38.28 -5.84
#